data_AF-A0A0N9HRT7-F1
#
_entry.id   AF-A0A0N9HRT7-F1
#
_cell.length_a   1.000
_cell.length_b   1.000
_cell.length_c   1.000
_cell.angle_alpha   90.00
_cell.angle_beta   90.00
_cell.angle_gamma   90.00
#
_symmetry.space_group_name_H-M   'P 1'
#
loop_
_entity.id
_entity.type
_entity.pdbx_description
1 polymer ?
#
loop_
_entity_poly.entity_id
_entity_poly.type
_entity_poly.pdbx_seq_one_letter_code
_entity_poly.pdbx_strand_id
1 'polypeptide(L)'
;MPRFPSSHARTRTQPSSSPAVSHSALPPPRKRPCAPAAFQRDTSSTRVMDLRIQSELRSSEQAFLQVLAHEDDGRQFAERWSRTVENVVAALEAGLLSEHTARLSQSIVQRIGGVAARLVDMDRQASDITRRVVLESKSCLQERPPGSTPPTLYPASSTQQRLTPAPNDLLLAPYRRWFLDHFAFPYLTSADK
;
A
#
# COMPACT_ATOMS: atom_id res chain seq x y z
N MET A 1 -2.06 -46.24 16.01
CA MET A 1 -0.60 -46.46 16.08
C MET A 1 0.09 -45.61 15.01
N PRO A 2 1.33 -45.12 15.17
CA PRO A 2 2.17 -45.00 16.36
C PRO A 2 2.49 -43.52 16.73
N ARG A 3 2.66 -43.27 18.03
CA ARG A 3 3.22 -42.02 18.56
C ARG A 3 4.74 -42.16 18.60
N PHE A 4 5.46 -41.17 18.08
CA PHE A 4 6.92 -41.11 18.22
C PHE A 4 7.30 -40.76 19.67
N PRO A 5 8.23 -41.49 20.31
CA PRO A 5 8.75 -41.13 21.62
C PRO A 5 9.78 -40.01 21.50
N SER A 6 9.74 -39.11 22.49
CA SER A 6 10.68 -38.03 22.73
C SER A 6 12.07 -38.58 23.12
N SER A 7 13.07 -38.42 22.26
CA SER A 7 14.46 -38.67 22.61
C SER A 7 15.07 -37.47 23.33
N HIS A 8 15.02 -37.51 24.66
CA HIS A 8 15.94 -36.75 25.51
C HIS A 8 17.32 -37.41 25.51
N ALA A 9 18.16 -37.05 24.54
CA ALA A 9 19.58 -37.36 24.60
C ALA A 9 20.30 -36.27 25.41
N ARG A 10 20.35 -36.46 26.74
CA ARG A 10 21.32 -35.81 27.62
C ARG A 10 22.71 -36.34 27.30
N THR A 11 23.49 -35.64 26.50
CA THR A 11 24.96 -35.80 26.46
C THR A 11 25.60 -34.66 27.23
N ARG A 12 25.73 -34.92 28.53
CA ARG A 12 26.56 -34.18 29.47
C ARG A 12 28.01 -34.61 29.24
N THR A 13 28.80 -33.82 28.52
CA THR A 13 30.27 -33.97 28.50
C THR A 13 30.89 -32.95 29.45
N GLN A 14 31.79 -33.47 30.29
CA GLN A 14 32.46 -32.73 31.36
C GLN A 14 33.40 -31.64 30.83
N PRO A 15 33.61 -30.55 31.59
CA PRO A 15 34.79 -29.72 31.40
C PRO A 15 36.02 -30.44 31.96
N SER A 16 36.97 -30.72 31.07
CA SER A 16 38.33 -31.11 31.45
C SER A 16 39.00 -29.97 32.21
N SER A 17 39.51 -30.30 33.39
CA SER A 17 40.29 -29.40 34.23
C SER A 17 41.75 -29.45 33.78
N SER A 18 42.26 -28.35 33.23
CA SER A 18 43.71 -28.17 33.05
C SER A 18 44.28 -27.42 34.26
N PRO A 19 45.40 -27.89 34.86
CA PRO A 19 46.06 -27.19 35.95
C PRO A 19 46.77 -25.93 35.46
N ALA A 20 46.69 -24.88 36.28
CA ALA A 20 47.31 -23.59 36.07
C ALA A 20 48.84 -23.70 36.12
N VAL A 21 49.49 -23.37 35.01
CA VAL A 21 50.94 -23.10 34.97
C VAL A 21 51.15 -21.65 35.40
N SER A 22 51.48 -21.48 36.68
CA SER A 22 51.90 -20.23 37.30
C SER A 22 53.34 -19.89 36.92
N HIS A 23 53.52 -19.04 35.91
CA HIS A 23 54.77 -18.32 35.69
C HIS A 23 54.48 -16.87 35.31
N SER A 24 54.49 -15.97 36.30
CA SER A 24 55.04 -14.61 36.22
C SER A 24 54.64 -13.83 37.46
N ALA A 25 55.57 -13.77 38.42
CA ALA A 25 55.53 -12.85 39.54
C ALA A 25 55.93 -11.45 39.07
N LEU A 26 55.08 -10.80 38.28
CA LEU A 26 55.08 -9.36 38.14
C LEU A 26 53.88 -8.82 38.92
N PRO A 27 54.06 -7.79 39.77
CA PRO A 27 52.93 -7.16 40.45
C PRO A 27 51.93 -6.69 39.38
N PRO A 28 50.63 -7.03 39.50
CA PRO A 28 49.64 -6.54 38.56
C PRO A 28 49.69 -5.01 38.57
N PRO A 29 49.72 -4.34 37.40
CA PRO A 29 49.66 -2.89 37.35
C PRO A 29 48.42 -2.48 38.14
N ARG A 30 48.63 -1.67 39.19
CA ARG A 30 47.54 -1.13 40.01
C ARG A 30 46.52 -0.54 39.05
N LYS A 31 45.39 -1.23 38.91
CA LYS A 31 44.25 -0.74 38.14
C LYS A 31 43.91 0.60 38.77
N ARG A 32 44.30 1.68 38.10
CA ARG A 32 43.70 2.98 38.36
C ARG A 32 42.20 2.71 38.29
N PRO A 33 41.40 3.09 39.29
CA PRO A 33 39.95 3.02 39.15
C PRO A 33 39.66 3.72 37.82
N CYS A 34 39.18 2.93 36.85
CA CYS A 34 38.78 3.44 35.56
C CYS A 34 37.86 4.62 35.88
N ALA A 35 38.24 5.81 35.41
CA ALA A 35 37.35 6.95 35.48
C ALA A 35 35.98 6.46 35.00
N PRO A 36 34.89 6.69 35.76
CA PRO A 36 33.57 6.28 35.32
C PRO A 36 33.40 6.84 33.91
N ALA A 37 33.13 5.96 32.94
CA ALA A 37 32.91 6.37 31.57
C ALA A 37 31.85 7.47 31.60
N ALA A 38 32.23 8.68 31.18
CA ALA A 38 31.45 9.91 31.33
C ALA A 38 30.12 9.93 30.55
N PHE A 39 29.67 8.77 30.07
CA PHE A 39 28.51 8.60 29.22
C PHE A 39 27.71 7.36 29.62
N GLN A 40 27.35 7.23 30.89
CA GLN A 40 26.09 6.56 31.19
C GLN A 40 24.97 7.49 30.72
N ARG A 41 24.66 7.44 29.42
CA ARG A 41 23.38 7.96 28.91
C ARG A 41 22.30 7.35 29.77
N ASP A 42 21.45 8.19 30.34
CA ASP A 42 20.29 7.76 31.09
C ASP A 42 19.39 6.95 30.16
N THR A 43 19.56 5.63 30.18
CA THR A 43 18.85 4.68 29.30
C THR A 43 17.34 4.73 29.54
N SER A 44 16.95 5.20 30.72
CA SER A 44 15.57 5.51 31.11
C SER A 44 14.97 6.62 30.24
N SER A 45 15.66 7.75 30.08
CA SER A 45 15.21 8.92 29.33
C SER A 45 15.10 8.62 27.83
N THR A 46 16.13 7.98 27.26
CA THR A 46 16.12 7.55 25.85
C THR A 46 14.96 6.59 25.57
N ARG A 47 14.69 5.64 26.48
CA ARG A 47 13.60 4.68 26.30
C ARG A 47 12.21 5.34 26.31
N VAL A 48 11.99 6.33 27.17
CA VAL A 48 10.72 7.08 27.22
C VAL A 48 10.53 7.87 25.92
N MET A 49 11.58 8.54 25.46
CA MET A 49 11.54 9.29 24.19
C MET A 49 11.33 8.37 22.98
N ASP A 50 11.98 7.22 22.95
CA ASP A 50 11.79 6.21 21.91
C ASP A 50 10.33 5.76 21.81
N LEU A 51 9.72 5.40 22.95
CA LEU A 51 8.33 4.95 22.98
C LEU A 51 7.37 6.05 22.51
N ARG A 52 7.61 7.29 22.95
CA ARG A 52 6.81 8.45 22.53
C ARG A 52 6.90 8.64 21.01
N ILE A 53 8.11 8.76 20.47
CA ILE A 53 8.32 8.98 19.03
C ILE A 53 7.76 7.83 18.19
N GLN A 54 7.97 6.58 18.62
CA GLN A 54 7.40 5.42 17.92
C GLN A 54 5.87 5.45 17.90
N SER A 55 5.24 5.84 19.01
CA SER A 55 3.78 5.95 19.08
C SER A 55 3.24 7.07 18.16
N GLU A 56 3.88 8.23 18.17
CA GLU A 56 3.52 9.37 17.33
C GLU A 56 3.65 9.02 15.83
N LEU A 57 4.77 8.39 15.44
CA LEU A 57 5.01 7.97 14.06
C LEU A 57 4.01 6.93 13.57
N ARG A 58 3.70 5.91 14.39
CA ARG A 58 2.69 4.89 14.04
C ARG A 58 1.29 5.49 13.94
N SER A 59 0.94 6.40 14.85
CA SER A 59 -0.35 7.10 14.78
C SER A 59 -0.46 7.95 13.51
N SER A 60 0.64 8.56 13.08
CA SER A 60 0.71 9.35 11.85
C SER A 60 0.62 8.46 10.61
N GLU A 61 1.29 7.30 10.61
CA GLU A 61 1.17 6.31 9.52
C GLU A 61 -0.27 5.82 9.37
N GLN A 62 -0.95 5.53 10.49
CA GLN A 62 -2.36 5.15 10.47
C GLN A 62 -3.26 6.28 9.97
N ALA A 63 -3.04 7.51 10.45
CA ALA A 63 -3.79 8.68 10.00
C ALA A 63 -3.60 8.94 8.50
N PHE A 64 -2.39 8.75 7.98
CA PHE A 64 -2.11 8.85 6.54
C PHE A 64 -2.96 7.86 5.74
N LEU A 65 -3.00 6.59 6.16
CA LEU A 65 -3.82 5.58 5.49
C LEU A 65 -5.31 5.89 5.54
N GLN A 66 -5.79 6.50 6.62
CA GLN A 66 -7.19 6.93 6.72
C GLN A 66 -7.52 8.07 5.76
N VAL A 67 -6.63 9.06 5.63
CA VAL A 67 -6.77 10.14 4.64
C VAL A 67 -6.81 9.56 3.22
N LEU A 68 -5.97 8.57 2.92
CA LEU A 68 -5.98 7.91 1.61
C LEU A 68 -7.27 7.11 1.35
N ALA A 69 -7.91 6.57 2.39
CA ALA A 69 -9.12 5.77 2.25
C ALA A 69 -10.40 6.60 2.13
N HIS A 70 -10.45 7.77 2.77
CA HIS A 70 -11.67 8.57 2.89
C HIS A 70 -11.63 9.91 2.15
N GLU A 71 -10.51 10.25 1.49
CA GLU A 71 -10.27 11.54 0.81
C GLU A 71 -10.50 12.80 1.67
N ASP A 72 -10.68 12.65 2.98
CA ASP A 72 -10.97 13.75 3.90
C ASP A 72 -9.73 14.21 4.68
N ASP A 73 -9.67 15.52 4.96
CA ASP A 73 -8.73 16.18 5.88
C ASP A 73 -7.23 16.08 5.58
N GLY A 74 -6.83 15.91 4.31
CA GLY A 74 -5.42 15.86 3.90
C GLY A 74 -4.56 17.06 4.35
N ARG A 75 -5.15 18.26 4.43
CA ARG A 75 -4.47 19.47 4.93
C ARG A 75 -4.16 19.37 6.43
N GLN A 76 -5.13 18.94 7.24
CA GLN A 76 -4.94 18.78 8.68
C GLN A 76 -3.89 17.71 8.97
N PHE A 77 -3.90 16.62 8.20
CA PHE A 77 -2.86 15.60 8.28
C PHE A 77 -1.49 16.18 7.96
N ALA A 78 -1.35 16.93 6.86
CA ALA A 78 -0.06 17.51 6.46
C ALA A 78 0.55 18.39 7.56
N GLU A 79 -0.25 19.25 8.20
CA GLU A 79 0.22 20.08 9.32
C GLU A 79 0.67 19.26 10.53
N ARG A 80 -0.09 18.22 10.90
CA ARG A 80 0.28 17.33 12.01
C ARG A 80 1.55 16.56 11.69
N TRP A 81 1.65 16.04 10.46
CA TRP A 81 2.81 15.29 9.98
C TRP A 81 4.07 16.13 9.99
N SER A 82 4.01 17.39 9.52
CA SER A 82 5.15 18.32 9.58
C SER A 82 5.66 18.49 11.01
N ARG A 83 4.76 18.72 11.99
CA ARG A 83 5.15 18.84 13.41
C ARG A 83 5.77 17.55 13.94
N THR A 84 5.22 16.38 13.59
CA THR A 84 5.79 15.09 14.00
C THR A 84 7.19 14.91 13.45
N VAL A 85 7.43 15.24 12.18
CA VAL A 85 8.77 15.15 11.57
C VAL A 85 9.74 16.12 12.23
N GLU A 86 9.33 17.37 12.49
CA GLU A 86 10.15 18.36 13.23
C GLU A 86 10.55 17.85 14.62
N ASN A 87 9.59 17.28 15.37
CA ASN A 87 9.85 16.70 16.68
C ASN A 87 10.84 15.53 16.62
N VAL A 88 10.73 14.68 15.60
CA VAL A 88 11.65 13.56 15.37
C VAL A 88 13.06 14.07 15.07
N VAL A 89 13.19 15.08 14.20
CA VAL A 89 14.49 15.69 13.86
C VAL A 89 15.12 16.31 15.10
N ALA A 90 14.38 17.10 15.87
CA ALA A 90 14.87 17.69 17.10
C ALA A 90 15.33 16.64 18.12
N ALA A 91 14.58 15.54 18.28
CA ALA A 91 14.97 14.44 19.17
C ALA A 91 16.21 13.68 18.67
N LEU A 92 16.39 13.57 17.35
CA LEU A 92 17.54 12.93 16.73
C LEU A 92 18.80 13.78 16.89
N GLU A 93 18.71 15.08 16.61
CA GLU A 93 19.81 16.05 16.79
C GLU A 93 20.25 16.17 18.25
N ALA A 94 19.30 16.12 19.18
CA ALA A 94 19.58 16.09 20.61
C ALA A 94 20.17 14.75 21.11
N GLY A 95 20.28 13.74 20.25
CA GLY A 95 20.80 12.42 20.61
C GLY A 95 19.93 11.67 21.62
N LEU A 96 18.62 11.98 21.66
CA LEU A 96 17.65 11.43 22.61
C LEU A 96 17.00 10.13 22.12
N LEU A 97 17.24 9.75 20.87
CA LEU A 97 16.71 8.54 20.25
C LEU A 97 17.74 7.43 20.22
N SER A 98 17.28 6.19 20.40
CA SER A 98 18.11 5.03 20.08
C SER A 98 18.28 4.90 18.57
N GLU A 99 19.37 4.25 18.17
CA GLU A 99 19.67 3.95 16.77
C GLU A 99 18.52 3.17 16.10
N HIS A 100 17.87 2.27 16.85
CA HIS A 100 16.73 1.52 16.34
C HIS A 100 15.56 2.43 15.99
N THR A 101 15.19 3.36 16.88
CA THR A 101 14.11 4.31 16.64
C THR A 101 14.44 5.27 15.50
N ALA A 102 15.68 5.72 15.39
CA ALA A 102 16.13 6.57 14.28
C ALA A 102 16.01 5.89 12.91
N ARG A 103 16.35 4.60 12.81
CA ARG A 103 16.15 3.83 11.57
C ARG A 103 14.67 3.60 11.26
N LEU A 104 13.87 3.32 12.30
CA LEU A 104 12.43 3.15 12.16
C LEU A 104 11.76 4.44 11.66
N SER A 105 12.13 5.59 12.22
CA SER A 105 11.58 6.88 11.80
C SER A 105 11.93 7.20 10.35
N GLN A 106 13.18 6.99 9.95
CA GLN A 106 13.59 7.11 8.54
C GLN A 106 12.74 6.24 7.61
N SER A 107 12.52 4.97 7.98
CA SER A 107 11.73 4.04 7.18
C SER A 107 10.26 4.47 7.03
N ILE A 108 9.63 4.97 8.10
CA ILE A 108 8.25 5.47 8.04
C ILE A 108 8.16 6.72 7.15
N VAL A 109 9.07 7.68 7.35
CA VAL A 109 9.11 8.92 6.57
C VAL A 109 9.28 8.63 5.08
N GLN A 110 10.19 7.72 4.73
CA GLN A 110 10.40 7.30 3.34
C GLN A 110 9.18 6.63 2.72
N ARG A 111 8.48 5.79 3.48
CA ARG A 111 7.26 5.12 2.99
C ARG A 111 6.14 6.12 2.72
N ILE A 112 5.85 7.00 3.68
CA ILE A 112 4.81 8.03 3.52
C ILE A 112 5.18 8.97 2.37
N GLY A 113 6.43 9.45 2.32
CA GLY A 113 6.91 10.33 1.25
C GLY A 113 6.87 9.67 -0.13
N GLY A 114 7.25 8.39 -0.22
CA GLY A 114 7.21 7.63 -1.47
C GLY A 114 5.78 7.43 -1.98
N VAL A 115 4.83 7.09 -1.12
CA VAL A 115 3.41 6.96 -1.50
C VAL A 115 2.84 8.31 -1.91
N ALA A 116 3.09 9.37 -1.14
CA ALA A 116 2.62 10.71 -1.46
C ALA A 116 3.15 11.20 -2.82
N ALA A 117 4.44 10.99 -3.10
CA ALA A 117 5.03 11.36 -4.39
C ALA A 117 4.37 10.62 -5.57
N ARG A 118 4.11 9.31 -5.41
CA ARG A 118 3.43 8.52 -6.45
C ARG A 118 2.00 8.97 -6.70
N LEU A 119 1.26 9.37 -5.65
CA LEU A 119 -0.09 9.89 -5.79
C LEU A 119 -0.10 11.22 -6.55
N VAL A 120 0.86 12.11 -6.26
CA VAL A 120 1.02 13.38 -7.00
C VAL A 120 1.37 13.11 -8.47
N ASP A 121 2.25 12.15 -8.75
CA ASP A 121 2.58 11.77 -10.13
C ASP A 121 1.37 11.23 -10.89
N MET A 122 0.54 10.41 -10.24
CA MET A 122 -0.69 9.86 -10.82
C MET A 122 -1.72 10.96 -11.11
N ASP A 123 -1.94 11.87 -10.17
CA ASP A 123 -2.87 13.00 -10.34
C ASP A 123 -2.45 13.91 -11.50
N ARG A 124 -1.14 14.17 -11.62
CA ARG A 124 -0.58 14.91 -12.74
C ARG A 124 -0.82 14.21 -14.08
N GLN A 125 -0.58 12.89 -14.15
CA GLN A 125 -0.83 12.11 -15.37
C GLN A 125 -2.31 12.10 -15.74
N ALA A 126 -3.20 11.92 -14.76
CA ALA A 126 -4.65 11.95 -14.98
C ALA A 126 -5.11 13.32 -15.52
N SER A 127 -4.57 14.42 -14.97
CA SER A 127 -4.82 15.78 -15.44
C SER A 127 -4.34 15.99 -16.88
N ASP A 128 -3.15 15.49 -17.22
CA ASP A 128 -2.59 15.58 -18.58
C ASP A 128 -3.42 14.79 -19.60
N ILE A 129 -3.86 13.58 -19.25
CA ILE A 129 -4.74 12.76 -20.10
C ILE A 129 -6.06 13.50 -20.32
N THR A 130 -6.68 14.00 -19.26
CA THR A 130 -7.95 14.75 -19.34
C THR A 130 -7.81 15.96 -20.26
N ARG A 131 -6.71 16.70 -20.13
CA ARG A 131 -6.42 17.85 -21.00
C ARG A 131 -6.28 17.44 -22.47
N ARG A 132 -5.59 16.34 -22.75
CA ARG A 132 -5.44 15.82 -24.13
C ARG A 132 -6.78 15.42 -24.72
N VAL A 133 -7.59 14.66 -23.99
CA VAL A 133 -8.93 14.24 -24.43
C VAL A 133 -9.81 15.46 -24.70
N VAL A 134 -9.75 16.49 -23.86
CA VAL A 134 -10.48 17.75 -24.09
C VAL A 134 -9.99 18.46 -25.37
N LEU A 135 -8.69 18.50 -25.64
CA LEU A 135 -8.15 19.11 -26.85
C LEU A 135 -8.52 18.31 -28.11
N GLU A 136 -8.39 16.99 -28.07
CA GLU A 136 -8.76 16.10 -29.18
C GLU A 136 -10.26 16.18 -29.46
N SER A 137 -11.12 16.15 -28.44
CA SER A 137 -12.57 16.29 -28.62
C SER A 137 -12.94 17.64 -29.27
N LYS A 138 -12.26 18.73 -28.89
CA LYS A 138 -12.43 20.04 -29.54
C LYS A 138 -11.96 20.02 -31.00
N SER A 139 -10.81 19.41 -31.30
CA SER A 139 -10.31 19.29 -32.68
C SER A 139 -11.30 18.51 -33.55
N CYS A 140 -11.78 17.36 -33.08
CA CYS A 140 -12.77 16.55 -33.79
C CYS A 140 -14.09 17.29 -34.05
N LEU A 141 -14.53 18.13 -33.10
CA LEU A 141 -15.73 18.95 -33.29
C LEU A 141 -15.51 20.12 -34.26
N GLN A 142 -14.29 20.65 -34.35
CA GLN A 142 -13.93 21.75 -35.26
C GLN A 142 -13.63 21.28 -36.69
N GLU A 143 -13.08 20.08 -36.85
CA GLU A 143 -12.82 19.44 -38.15
C GLU A 143 -14.09 18.95 -38.84
N ARG A 144 -15.24 19.01 -38.16
CA ARG A 144 -16.53 18.71 -38.74
C ARG A 144 -16.90 19.81 -39.75
N PRO A 145 -16.99 19.50 -41.06
CA PRO A 145 -17.31 20.52 -42.05
C PRO A 145 -18.70 21.11 -41.76
N PRO A 146 -18.90 22.43 -41.92
CA PRO A 146 -20.21 23.06 -41.79
C PRO A 146 -21.15 22.46 -42.84
N GLY A 147 -22.03 21.55 -42.40
CA GLY A 147 -22.92 20.77 -43.27
C GLY A 147 -22.90 19.26 -43.02
N SER A 148 -21.98 18.72 -42.22
CA SER A 148 -22.05 17.32 -41.80
C SER A 148 -23.14 17.16 -40.74
N THR A 149 -24.26 16.56 -41.14
CA THR A 149 -25.41 16.20 -40.30
C THR A 149 -24.93 15.56 -39.00
N PRO A 150 -25.40 15.99 -37.80
CA PRO A 150 -25.00 15.42 -36.50
C PRO A 150 -25.01 13.89 -36.57
N PRO A 151 -24.05 13.14 -35.97
CA PRO A 151 -24.22 11.71 -35.81
C PRO A 151 -25.51 11.61 -35.03
N THR A 152 -26.55 11.18 -35.72
CA THR A 152 -27.83 11.11 -35.08
C THR A 152 -27.65 9.97 -34.10
N LEU A 153 -27.68 10.29 -32.81
CA LEU A 153 -27.98 9.31 -31.78
C LEU A 153 -29.43 8.89 -32.04
N TYR A 154 -29.65 8.13 -33.12
CA TYR A 154 -30.94 7.52 -33.38
C TYR A 154 -31.13 6.49 -32.26
N PRO A 155 -32.23 6.54 -31.50
CA PRO A 155 -32.74 5.30 -30.95
C PRO A 155 -33.04 4.42 -32.15
N ALA A 156 -32.45 3.23 -32.18
CA ALA A 156 -32.58 2.29 -33.28
C ALA A 156 -34.05 2.10 -33.66
N SER A 157 -34.48 2.73 -34.74
CA SER A 157 -35.79 2.53 -35.36
C SER A 157 -35.57 2.24 -36.84
N SER A 158 -35.44 0.94 -37.08
CA SER A 158 -35.91 0.22 -38.28
C SER A 158 -35.95 0.99 -39.60
N THR A 159 -34.80 1.10 -40.27
CA THR A 159 -34.80 0.87 -41.73
C THR A 159 -34.42 -0.57 -41.97
N GLN A 160 -35.41 -1.34 -42.42
CA GLN A 160 -35.28 -2.74 -42.82
C GLN A 160 -34.21 -2.88 -43.92
N GLN A 161 -32.97 -3.15 -43.53
CA GLN A 161 -32.06 -3.87 -44.41
C GLN A 161 -32.60 -5.30 -44.50
N ARG A 162 -33.21 -5.65 -45.65
CA ARG A 162 -33.46 -7.05 -46.00
C ARG A 162 -32.11 -7.73 -46.19
N LEU A 163 -31.55 -8.23 -45.09
CA LEU A 163 -30.51 -9.23 -45.13
C LEU A 163 -31.13 -10.49 -45.73
N THR A 164 -30.53 -11.00 -46.80
CA THR A 164 -30.88 -12.29 -47.39
C THR A 164 -30.71 -13.38 -46.32
N PRO A 165 -31.78 -14.11 -45.96
CA PRO A 165 -31.70 -15.11 -44.89
C PRO A 165 -30.75 -16.23 -45.30
N ALA A 166 -29.78 -16.52 -44.44
CA ALA A 166 -28.94 -17.69 -44.59
C ALA A 166 -29.81 -18.96 -44.60
N PRO A 167 -29.46 -20.01 -45.35
CA PRO A 167 -30.32 -21.19 -45.54
C PRO A 167 -30.74 -21.90 -44.23
N ASN A 168 -29.97 -21.73 -43.15
CA ASN A 168 -30.29 -22.28 -41.83
C ASN A 168 -31.28 -21.44 -41.01
N ASP A 169 -31.50 -20.17 -41.37
CA ASP A 169 -32.43 -19.28 -40.66
C ASP A 169 -33.90 -19.63 -40.95
N LEU A 170 -34.19 -20.33 -42.06
CA LEU A 170 -35.54 -20.77 -42.41
C LEU A 170 -36.06 -21.91 -41.52
N LEU A 171 -35.17 -22.80 -41.07
CA LEU A 171 -35.52 -23.94 -40.22
C LEU A 171 -35.60 -23.57 -38.73
N LEU A 172 -34.85 -22.54 -38.32
CA LEU A 172 -34.81 -22.05 -36.93
C LEU A 172 -35.72 -20.84 -36.69
N ALA A 173 -36.36 -20.29 -37.74
CA ALA A 173 -37.23 -19.12 -37.65
C ALA A 173 -38.33 -19.21 -36.58
N PRO A 174 -39.06 -20.34 -36.40
CA PRO A 174 -40.15 -20.40 -35.43
C PRO A 174 -39.65 -20.32 -33.98
N TYR A 175 -38.60 -21.08 -33.67
CA TYR A 175 -38.03 -21.11 -32.31
C TYR A 175 -37.32 -19.80 -31.97
N ARG A 176 -36.62 -19.20 -32.95
CA ARG A 176 -35.94 -17.91 -32.77
C ARG A 176 -36.92 -16.79 -32.49
N ARG A 177 -38.08 -16.79 -33.16
CA ARG A 177 -39.11 -15.77 -32.98
C ARG A 177 -39.80 -15.92 -31.62
N TRP A 178 -40.17 -17.15 -31.24
CA TRP A 178 -40.71 -17.42 -29.89
C TRP A 178 -39.71 -17.00 -28.81
N PHE A 179 -38.43 -17.32 -28.94
CA PHE A 179 -37.40 -16.95 -27.97
C PHE A 179 -37.22 -15.44 -27.83
N LEU A 180 -37.24 -14.69 -28.94
CA LEU A 180 -37.15 -13.22 -28.88
C LEU A 180 -38.40 -12.61 -28.23
N ASP A 181 -39.58 -13.16 -28.50
CA ASP A 181 -40.84 -12.68 -27.92
C ASP A 181 -40.96 -13.01 -26.42
N HIS A 182 -40.33 -14.10 -25.95
CA HIS A 182 -40.38 -14.57 -24.56
C HIS A 182 -39.06 -14.36 -23.79
N PHE A 183 -38.12 -13.59 -24.34
CA PHE A 183 -36.79 -13.41 -23.77
C PHE A 183 -36.81 -12.84 -22.34
N ALA A 184 -37.81 -12.00 -22.03
CA ALA A 184 -37.99 -11.42 -20.71
C ALA A 184 -38.52 -12.43 -19.66
N PHE A 185 -39.17 -13.51 -20.11
CA PHE A 185 -39.74 -14.57 -19.25
C PHE A 185 -39.51 -15.94 -19.88
N PRO A 186 -38.26 -16.48 -19.81
CA PRO A 186 -37.83 -17.65 -20.58
C PRO A 186 -38.39 -18.99 -20.08
N TYR A 187 -39.39 -18.98 -19.18
CA TYR A 187 -40.02 -20.17 -18.62
C TYR A 187 -41.43 -20.32 -19.18
N LEU A 188 -41.77 -21.55 -19.58
CA LEU A 188 -43.09 -21.92 -20.12
C LEU A 188 -44.21 -21.46 -19.18
N THR A 189 -45.03 -20.54 -19.67
CA THR A 189 -46.24 -20.13 -18.97
C THR A 189 -47.38 -21.07 -19.33
N SER A 190 -48.43 -21.13 -18.53
CA SER A 190 -49.62 -21.97 -18.79
C SER A 190 -50.36 -21.65 -20.09
N ALA A 191 -49.95 -20.63 -20.84
CA ALA A 191 -50.46 -20.26 -22.16
C ALA A 191 -49.76 -20.97 -23.34
N ASP A 192 -48.62 -21.64 -23.12
CA ASP A 192 -47.88 -22.40 -24.15
C ASP A 192 -48.29 -23.90 -24.24
N LYS A 193 -49.50 -24.25 -23.78
CA LYS A 193 -50.07 -25.61 -23.84
C LYS A 193 -51.23 -25.73 -24.82
#